data_AF-A0A2K9P536-F1
#
_entry.id   AF-A0A2K9P536-F1
#
_cell.length_a   1.000
_cell.length_b   1.000
_cell.length_c   1.000
_cell.angle_alpha   90.00
_cell.angle_beta   90.00
_cell.angle_gamma   90.00
#
_symmetry.space_group_name_H-M   'P 1'
#
loop_
_entity.id
_entity.type
_entity.pdbx_description
1 polymer ?
#
loop_
_entity_poly.entity_id
_entity_poly.type
_entity_poly.pdbx_seq_one_letter_code
_entity_poly.pdbx_strand_id
1 'polypeptide(L)'
;MVLGKFTQEGPYWNLGNMIYGDQQFEEGEVKIPDYHAIVQSANLYVYCANDSVNGVDPTGMVAGERFSSADYAAEDWSWNYFAIVDYTLYEQMSIIYEVSNGSDKYYTYGYASYNQRDASPHFVYYEDVLANGVEIPDGYSATPIAFVHAQANISYPSNYDYSLVRDNNLKAFYTVTYAGDNKYNLDKDYLSGDDFDYYRVGTNTYNYLSSQRKWELYNKFHDKWEWHIANYCDLACELKVWPRTRGEDW
;
A
#
# COMPACT_ATOMS: atom_id res chain seq x y z
N MET A 1 22.09 -20.43 -11.85
CA MET A 1 22.73 -19.67 -10.76
C MET A 1 21.73 -18.61 -10.35
N VAL A 2 21.03 -18.81 -9.22
CA VAL A 2 20.09 -17.81 -8.70
C VAL A 2 20.90 -16.93 -7.76
N LEU A 3 21.07 -15.65 -8.13
CA LEU A 3 21.79 -14.68 -7.30
C LEU A 3 20.78 -14.14 -6.28
N GLY A 4 21.02 -14.32 -4.98
CA GLY A 4 20.18 -13.80 -3.88
C GLY A 4 20.31 -12.28 -3.68
N LYS A 5 20.21 -11.52 -4.78
CA LYS A 5 20.37 -10.07 -4.86
C LYS A 5 19.55 -9.52 -6.04
N PHE A 6 19.22 -8.24 -5.99
CA PHE A 6 18.54 -7.58 -7.11
C PHE A 6 19.44 -7.57 -8.37
N THR A 7 18.82 -7.63 -9.54
CA THR A 7 19.51 -7.53 -10.83
C THR A 7 19.77 -6.09 -11.26
N GLN A 8 19.19 -5.11 -10.56
CA GLN A 8 19.33 -3.67 -10.74
C GLN A 8 19.37 -3.00 -9.35
N GLU A 9 19.80 -1.74 -9.28
CA GLU A 9 19.80 -0.98 -8.03
C GLU A 9 18.36 -0.76 -7.54
N GLY A 10 18.13 -0.98 -6.25
CA GLY A 10 16.86 -0.65 -5.59
C GLY A 10 16.55 0.84 -5.77
N PRO A 11 15.39 1.20 -6.34
CA PRO A 11 15.10 2.60 -6.72
C PRO A 11 14.73 3.49 -5.52
N TYR A 12 14.61 2.91 -4.33
CA TYR A 12 14.05 3.55 -3.14
C TYR A 12 15.06 4.43 -2.39
N TRP A 13 16.27 3.90 -2.17
CA TRP A 13 17.30 4.56 -1.37
C TRP A 13 18.11 5.55 -2.20
N ASN A 14 18.19 6.80 -1.74
CA ASN A 14 18.94 7.89 -2.37
C ASN A 14 19.58 8.82 -1.31
N LEU A 15 20.43 9.74 -1.74
CA LEU A 15 21.16 10.64 -0.82
C LEU A 15 20.28 11.38 0.21
N GLY A 16 18.98 11.56 -0.08
CA GLY A 16 18.02 12.18 0.83
C GLY A 16 17.55 11.29 1.99
N ASN A 17 17.46 9.96 1.82
CA ASN A 17 16.84 9.06 2.80
C ASN A 17 17.75 7.92 3.31
N MET A 18 18.96 7.77 2.78
CA MET A 18 19.88 6.66 3.15
C MET A 18 20.40 6.68 4.58
N ILE A 19 20.46 7.84 5.23
CA ILE A 19 21.05 7.97 6.59
C ILE A 19 19.98 8.12 7.66
N TYR A 20 18.87 8.79 7.33
CA TYR A 20 17.88 9.23 8.30
C TYR A 20 16.47 8.69 8.01
N GLY A 21 16.34 7.72 7.09
CA GLY A 21 15.05 7.29 6.59
C GLY A 21 14.35 8.41 5.81
N ASP A 22 13.05 8.28 5.59
CA ASP A 22 12.27 9.28 4.85
C ASP A 22 11.91 10.52 5.67
N GLN A 23 12.38 10.59 6.92
CA GLN A 23 12.18 11.74 7.80
C GLN A 23 12.82 13.00 7.19
N GLN A 24 11.99 14.02 6.99
CA GLN A 24 12.45 15.38 6.66
C GLN A 24 12.70 16.14 7.95
N PHE A 25 13.78 16.92 8.01
CA PHE A 25 14.17 17.70 9.18
C PHE A 25 14.00 19.19 8.92
N GLU A 26 13.42 19.91 9.88
CA GLU A 26 13.40 21.36 9.88
C GLU A 26 14.76 21.96 10.29
N GLU A 27 14.97 23.24 10.01
CA GLU A 27 16.19 23.94 10.37
C GLU A 27 16.34 24.01 11.90
N GLY A 28 17.38 23.36 12.42
CA GLY A 28 17.68 23.31 13.86
C GLY A 28 17.28 22.01 14.56
N GLU A 29 16.64 21.06 13.85
CA GLU A 29 16.32 19.75 14.42
C GLU A 29 17.55 18.83 14.55
N VAL A 30 17.54 18.01 15.58
CA VAL A 30 18.56 16.97 15.79
C VAL A 30 18.27 15.81 14.84
N LYS A 31 19.18 15.58 13.89
CA LYS A 31 19.09 14.47 12.95
C LYS A 31 19.55 13.18 13.61
N ILE A 32 18.63 12.24 13.84
CA ILE A 32 18.93 10.92 14.41
C ILE A 32 19.01 9.91 13.27
N PRO A 33 20.17 9.28 13.02
CA PRO A 33 20.30 8.30 11.95
C PRO A 33 19.38 7.08 12.12
N ASP A 34 18.79 6.61 11.04
CA ASP A 34 17.95 5.41 10.98
C ASP A 34 18.80 4.20 10.61
N TYR A 35 18.90 3.25 11.53
CA TYR A 35 19.69 2.03 11.35
C TYR A 35 19.19 1.18 10.17
N HIS A 36 17.87 1.06 9.98
CA HIS A 36 17.30 0.26 8.90
C HIS A 36 17.57 0.90 7.54
N ALA A 37 17.42 2.23 7.45
CA ALA A 37 17.77 2.97 6.25
C ALA A 37 19.24 2.81 5.88
N ILE A 38 20.15 2.93 6.85
CA ILE A 38 21.59 2.79 6.62
C ILE A 38 21.95 1.38 6.17
N VAL A 39 21.46 0.35 6.86
CA VAL A 39 21.85 -1.03 6.57
C VAL A 39 21.30 -1.49 5.22
N GLN A 40 20.06 -1.12 4.88
CA GLN A 40 19.48 -1.51 3.61
C GLN A 40 20.05 -0.70 2.45
N SER A 41 20.33 0.58 2.65
CA SER A 41 20.90 1.42 1.60
C SER A 41 22.40 1.27 1.40
N ALA A 42 23.13 0.69 2.36
CA ALA A 42 24.56 0.45 2.25
C ALA A 42 24.94 -0.40 1.03
N ASN A 43 24.01 -1.21 0.51
CA ASN A 43 24.15 -1.91 -0.75
C ASN A 43 22.79 -2.01 -1.45
N LEU A 44 22.60 -1.18 -2.49
CA LEU A 44 21.35 -1.10 -3.27
C LEU A 44 20.98 -2.39 -4.03
N TYR A 45 21.86 -3.40 -4.04
CA TYR A 45 21.58 -4.69 -4.64
C TYR A 45 21.19 -5.75 -3.61
N VAL A 46 21.32 -5.48 -2.30
CA VAL A 46 21.13 -6.48 -1.26
C VAL A 46 19.64 -6.77 -1.06
N TYR A 47 19.28 -8.05 -1.10
CA TYR A 47 17.92 -8.48 -0.78
C TYR A 47 17.76 -8.56 0.74
N CYS A 48 16.67 -8.01 1.27
CA CYS A 48 16.32 -8.06 2.69
C CYS A 48 17.42 -7.62 3.67
N ALA A 49 18.19 -6.56 3.36
CA ALA A 49 19.31 -6.12 4.20
C ALA A 49 20.35 -7.24 4.51
N ASN A 50 20.47 -8.22 3.61
CA ASN A 50 21.28 -9.44 3.77
C ASN A 50 20.79 -10.40 4.86
N ASP A 51 19.56 -10.23 5.35
CA ASP A 51 18.88 -11.12 6.29
C ASP A 51 17.60 -11.70 5.66
N SER A 52 17.78 -12.45 4.56
CA SER A 52 16.66 -13.09 3.83
C SER A 52 16.01 -14.25 4.58
N VAL A 53 16.53 -14.63 5.76
CA VAL A 53 15.91 -15.61 6.65
C VAL A 53 14.81 -14.94 7.49
N ASN A 54 15.02 -13.68 7.87
CA ASN A 54 14.09 -12.93 8.72
C ASN A 54 13.33 -11.81 8.00
N GLY A 55 13.68 -11.49 6.75
CA GLY A 55 13.04 -10.47 5.94
C GLY A 55 12.47 -11.02 4.62
N VAL A 56 11.47 -10.31 4.11
CA VAL A 56 10.98 -10.41 2.74
C VAL A 56 10.90 -8.99 2.17
N ASP A 57 11.21 -8.83 0.88
CA ASP A 57 11.11 -7.56 0.15
C ASP A 57 10.41 -7.82 -1.20
N PRO A 58 9.07 -8.00 -1.20
CA PRO A 58 8.31 -8.33 -2.40
C PRO A 58 8.32 -7.20 -3.43
N THR A 59 8.40 -5.95 -2.98
CA THR A 59 8.35 -4.76 -3.83
C THR A 59 9.71 -4.34 -4.39
N GLY A 60 10.81 -4.89 -3.84
CA GLY A 60 12.18 -4.47 -4.13
C GLY A 60 12.51 -3.08 -3.60
N MET A 61 11.74 -2.59 -2.62
CA MET A 61 11.87 -1.25 -2.06
C MET A 61 12.45 -1.27 -0.64
N VAL A 62 11.83 -2.01 0.28
CA VAL A 62 12.19 -2.05 1.70
C VAL A 62 12.19 -3.48 2.24
N ALA A 63 13.25 -3.81 2.97
CA ALA A 63 13.50 -5.09 3.56
C ALA A 63 12.71 -5.23 4.86
N GLY A 64 11.74 -6.14 4.92
CA GLY A 64 11.15 -6.57 6.19
C GLY A 64 9.67 -6.27 6.37
N GLU A 65 8.82 -6.82 5.52
CA GLU A 65 7.36 -6.79 5.73
C GLU A 65 6.90 -7.78 6.84
N ARG A 66 7.66 -7.91 7.94
CA ARG A 66 7.27 -8.64 9.16
C ARG A 66 6.79 -7.65 10.22
N PHE A 67 5.51 -7.30 10.14
CA PHE A 67 4.89 -6.35 11.06
C PHE A 67 4.43 -7.03 12.35
N SER A 68 4.45 -6.29 13.46
CA SER A 68 3.99 -6.79 14.76
C SER A 68 2.46 -6.75 14.91
N SER A 69 1.76 -6.04 14.02
CA SER A 69 0.29 -5.96 13.96
C SER A 69 -0.20 -5.76 12.53
N ALA A 70 -1.48 -6.06 12.29
CA ALA A 70 -2.15 -5.74 11.03
C ALA A 70 -2.27 -4.21 10.80
N ASP A 71 -2.35 -3.42 11.87
CA ASP A 71 -2.40 -1.96 11.77
C ASP A 71 -1.09 -1.41 11.20
N TYR A 72 0.07 -1.90 11.68
CA TYR A 72 1.37 -1.52 11.14
C TYR A 72 1.56 -1.96 9.69
N ALA A 73 1.06 -3.15 9.33
CA ALA A 73 1.05 -3.60 7.94
C ALA A 73 0.20 -2.68 7.04
N ALA A 74 -0.95 -2.23 7.53
CA ALA A 74 -1.82 -1.30 6.81
C ALA A 74 -1.21 0.11 6.70
N GLU A 75 -0.52 0.61 7.73
CA GLU A 75 0.20 1.89 7.69
C GLU A 75 1.32 1.89 6.64
N ASP A 76 2.14 0.84 6.61
CA ASP A 76 3.20 0.68 5.63
C ASP A 76 2.64 0.57 4.20
N TRP A 77 1.59 -0.24 4.01
CA TRP A 77 0.90 -0.34 2.73
C TRP A 77 0.37 1.03 2.28
N SER A 78 -0.26 1.78 3.20
CA SER A 78 -0.84 3.09 2.90
C SER A 78 0.24 4.08 2.47
N TRP A 79 1.38 4.08 3.16
CA TRP A 79 2.52 4.92 2.82
C TRP A 79 3.08 4.61 1.42
N ASN A 80 3.19 3.32 1.07
CA ASN A 80 3.72 2.85 -0.22
C ASN A 80 2.77 3.09 -1.40
N TYR A 81 1.48 2.79 -1.24
CA TYR A 81 0.54 2.70 -2.36
C TYR A 81 -0.38 3.91 -2.52
N PHE A 82 -0.64 4.68 -1.45
CA PHE A 82 -1.62 5.76 -1.52
C PHE A 82 -1.22 6.85 -2.53
N ALA A 83 0.08 7.11 -2.70
CA ALA A 83 0.59 8.04 -3.71
C ALA A 83 0.14 7.68 -5.14
N ILE A 84 0.07 6.38 -5.43
CA ILE A 84 -0.37 5.86 -6.73
C ILE A 84 -1.87 6.07 -6.89
N VAL A 85 -2.64 5.77 -5.84
CA VAL A 85 -4.10 5.91 -5.83
C VAL A 85 -4.51 7.38 -5.96
N ASP A 86 -3.85 8.27 -5.22
CA ASP A 86 -4.06 9.72 -5.31
C ASP A 86 -3.76 10.25 -6.71
N TYR A 87 -2.62 9.86 -7.30
CA TYR A 87 -2.24 10.30 -8.65
C TYR A 87 -3.16 9.76 -9.76
N THR A 88 -3.51 8.47 -9.69
CA THR A 88 -4.25 7.80 -10.77
C THR A 88 -5.76 7.85 -10.59
N LEU A 89 -6.25 8.14 -9.39
CA LEU A 89 -7.65 7.99 -9.00
C LEU A 89 -8.20 6.56 -9.11
N TYR A 90 -7.36 5.54 -9.32
CA TYR A 90 -7.74 4.13 -9.31
C TYR A 90 -7.55 3.55 -7.92
N GLU A 91 -8.62 2.94 -7.40
CA GLU A 91 -8.55 2.18 -6.16
C GLU A 91 -7.53 1.04 -6.25
N GLN A 92 -6.83 0.83 -5.14
CA GLN A 92 -5.94 -0.30 -4.96
C GLN A 92 -6.24 -1.02 -3.66
N MET A 93 -6.04 -2.32 -3.65
CA MET A 93 -6.26 -3.18 -2.49
C MET A 93 -5.18 -4.25 -2.36
N SER A 94 -4.84 -4.60 -1.13
CA SER A 94 -4.04 -5.78 -0.76
C SER A 94 -4.72 -6.58 0.35
N ILE A 95 -4.44 -7.87 0.38
CA ILE A 95 -4.80 -8.74 1.52
C ILE A 95 -3.70 -8.64 2.57
N ILE A 96 -4.09 -8.49 3.84
CA ILE A 96 -3.21 -8.59 5.00
C ILE A 96 -3.29 -10.00 5.57
N TYR A 97 -2.12 -10.61 5.78
CA TYR A 97 -1.96 -11.96 6.27
C TYR A 97 -1.37 -11.96 7.67
N GLU A 98 -1.86 -12.86 8.53
CA GLU A 98 -1.12 -13.33 9.70
C GLU A 98 -0.28 -14.54 9.25
N VAL A 99 1.03 -14.47 9.48
CA VAL A 99 1.98 -15.51 9.11
C VAL A 99 2.57 -16.11 10.37
N SER A 100 2.55 -17.44 10.46
CA SER A 100 2.97 -18.13 11.69
C SER A 100 3.71 -19.43 11.43
N ASN A 101 4.65 -19.73 12.33
CA ASN A 101 5.35 -21.02 12.45
C ASN A 101 5.54 -21.32 13.95
N GLY A 102 4.66 -22.16 14.50
CA GLY A 102 4.65 -22.46 15.93
C GLY A 102 4.36 -21.22 16.78
N SER A 103 5.34 -20.79 17.58
CA SER A 103 5.23 -19.59 18.41
C SER A 103 5.65 -18.30 17.69
N ASP A 104 6.31 -18.40 16.53
CA ASP A 104 6.68 -17.23 15.74
C ASP A 104 5.47 -16.74 14.94
N LYS A 105 5.23 -15.43 14.99
CA LYS A 105 4.06 -14.79 14.41
C LYS A 105 4.35 -13.36 13.99
N TYR A 106 3.99 -13.02 12.77
CA TYR A 106 4.05 -11.68 12.24
C TYR A 106 2.89 -11.42 11.27
N TYR A 107 2.76 -10.18 10.81
CA TYR A 107 1.79 -9.79 9.81
C TYR A 107 2.51 -9.24 8.59
N THR A 108 1.91 -9.40 7.42
CA THR A 108 2.44 -8.92 6.13
C THR A 108 1.27 -8.62 5.19
N TYR A 109 1.52 -8.10 4.00
CA TYR A 109 0.48 -7.90 3.00
C TYR A 109 0.93 -8.40 1.62
N GLY A 110 -0.05 -8.78 0.79
CA GLY A 110 0.18 -9.17 -0.59
C GLY A 110 0.34 -7.96 -1.53
N TYR A 111 0.66 -8.21 -2.79
CA TYR A 111 0.80 -7.15 -3.79
C TYR A 111 -0.50 -6.36 -4.01
N ALA A 112 -0.37 -5.03 -4.07
CA ALA A 112 -1.50 -4.18 -4.37
C ALA A 112 -2.03 -4.43 -5.78
N SER A 113 -3.34 -4.53 -5.86
CA SER A 113 -4.10 -4.84 -7.07
C SER A 113 -5.10 -3.74 -7.32
N TYR A 114 -5.41 -3.51 -8.58
CA TYR A 114 -6.46 -2.59 -9.05
C TYR A 114 -7.37 -3.36 -10.00
N ASN A 115 -8.54 -2.83 -10.31
CA ASN A 115 -9.43 -3.46 -11.28
C ASN A 115 -8.78 -3.55 -12.68
N GLN A 116 -8.55 -4.78 -13.13
CA GLN A 116 -8.00 -5.08 -14.45
C GLN A 116 -9.06 -5.54 -15.45
N ARG A 117 -10.27 -5.88 -14.98
CA ARG A 117 -11.30 -6.54 -15.79
C ARG A 117 -12.08 -5.53 -16.63
N ASP A 118 -12.28 -4.35 -16.09
CA ASP A 118 -12.86 -3.23 -16.81
C ASP A 118 -12.09 -1.93 -16.48
N ALA A 119 -12.62 -0.81 -16.95
CA ALA A 119 -12.02 0.50 -16.76
C ALA A 119 -12.57 1.26 -15.55
N SER A 120 -13.34 0.62 -14.66
CA SER A 120 -13.86 1.26 -13.47
C SER A 120 -12.74 1.50 -12.44
N PRO A 121 -12.51 2.75 -12.02
CA PRO A 121 -11.48 3.07 -11.03
C PRO A 121 -11.97 2.98 -9.58
N HIS A 122 -13.24 2.63 -9.34
CA HIS A 122 -13.93 2.80 -8.03
C HIS A 122 -14.12 1.53 -7.23
N PHE A 123 -13.48 0.44 -7.63
CA PHE A 123 -13.55 -0.79 -6.87
C PHE A 123 -12.40 -1.73 -7.26
N VAL A 124 -12.13 -2.73 -6.42
CA VAL A 124 -11.18 -3.81 -6.70
C VAL A 124 -11.83 -5.16 -6.41
N TYR A 125 -11.66 -6.12 -7.32
CA TYR A 125 -12.16 -7.49 -7.13
C TYR A 125 -11.30 -8.25 -6.13
N TYR A 126 -11.90 -8.72 -5.04
CA TYR A 126 -11.19 -9.42 -3.97
C TYR A 126 -10.45 -10.66 -4.46
N GLU A 127 -11.07 -11.42 -5.37
CA GLU A 127 -10.49 -12.62 -5.93
C GLU A 127 -9.22 -12.34 -6.77
N ASP A 128 -9.14 -11.18 -7.43
CA ASP A 128 -7.96 -10.79 -8.20
C ASP A 128 -6.80 -10.43 -7.24
N VAL A 129 -7.12 -9.82 -6.10
CA VAL A 129 -6.12 -9.50 -5.07
C VAL A 129 -5.63 -10.77 -4.38
N LEU A 130 -6.55 -11.68 -4.05
CA LEU A 130 -6.21 -12.95 -3.44
C LEU A 130 -5.33 -13.81 -4.36
N ALA A 131 -5.56 -13.76 -5.67
CA ALA A 131 -4.76 -14.49 -6.66
C ALA A 131 -3.30 -13.98 -6.75
N ASN A 132 -3.03 -12.72 -6.42
CA ASN A 132 -1.67 -12.19 -6.37
C ASN A 132 -0.89 -12.66 -5.14
N GLY A 133 -1.59 -13.14 -4.11
CA GLY A 133 -1.01 -13.83 -2.96
C GLY A 133 0.04 -13.03 -2.21
N VAL A 134 0.86 -13.75 -1.44
CA VAL A 134 2.04 -13.25 -0.75
C VAL A 134 3.09 -14.36 -0.75
N GLU A 135 4.37 -13.99 -0.85
CA GLU A 135 5.46 -14.96 -0.72
C GLU A 135 5.65 -15.33 0.75
N ILE A 136 5.54 -16.63 1.06
CA ILE A 136 5.62 -17.15 2.43
C ILE A 136 6.85 -18.04 2.56
N PRO A 137 7.70 -17.84 3.59
CA PRO A 137 8.85 -18.69 3.84
C PRO A 137 8.48 -20.16 4.08
N ASP A 138 9.37 -21.07 3.70
CA ASP A 138 9.19 -22.51 3.94
C ASP A 138 8.93 -22.81 5.43
N GLY A 139 7.91 -23.63 5.70
CA GLY A 139 7.51 -24.01 7.05
C GLY A 139 6.61 -23.01 7.77
N TYR A 140 6.33 -21.85 7.17
CA TYR A 140 5.32 -20.91 7.67
C TYR A 140 3.96 -21.15 7.01
N SER A 141 2.90 -20.79 7.72
CA SER A 141 1.53 -20.74 7.21
C SER A 141 1.05 -19.30 7.18
N ALA A 142 0.25 -18.94 6.18
CA ALA A 142 -0.34 -17.61 6.05
C ALA A 142 -1.86 -17.68 6.00
N THR A 143 -2.51 -16.86 6.81
CA THR A 143 -3.97 -16.77 6.89
C THR A 143 -4.39 -15.34 6.57
N PRO A 144 -5.24 -15.11 5.54
CA PRO A 144 -5.88 -13.82 5.35
C PRO A 144 -6.65 -13.41 6.61
N ILE A 145 -6.41 -12.20 7.11
CA ILE A 145 -7.09 -11.70 8.30
C ILE A 145 -7.80 -10.37 8.07
N ALA A 146 -7.39 -9.62 7.06
CA ALA A 146 -7.97 -8.35 6.70
C ALA A 146 -7.61 -8.01 5.25
N PHE A 147 -8.19 -6.94 4.71
CA PHE A 147 -7.68 -6.27 3.53
C PHE A 147 -7.47 -4.79 3.83
N VAL A 148 -6.58 -4.16 3.09
CA VAL A 148 -6.40 -2.71 3.07
C VAL A 148 -6.66 -2.22 1.67
N HIS A 149 -7.47 -1.18 1.53
CA HIS A 149 -7.69 -0.53 0.24
C HIS A 149 -7.70 0.98 0.37
N ALA A 150 -7.34 1.64 -0.73
CA ALA A 150 -7.31 3.08 -0.82
C ALA A 150 -8.37 3.58 -1.79
N GLN A 151 -9.08 4.63 -1.37
CA GLN A 151 -10.12 5.30 -2.14
C GLN A 151 -9.65 6.72 -2.47
N ALA A 152 -9.71 7.09 -3.76
CA ALA A 152 -9.38 8.44 -4.21
C ALA A 152 -10.62 9.29 -4.52
N ASN A 153 -11.78 8.65 -4.64
CA ASN A 153 -12.98 9.27 -5.21
C ASN A 153 -14.08 9.55 -4.19
N ILE A 154 -14.09 8.82 -3.08
CA ILE A 154 -15.03 8.92 -1.97
C ILE A 154 -14.26 8.79 -0.64
N SER A 155 -14.91 9.14 0.47
CA SER A 155 -14.28 9.20 1.80
C SER A 155 -14.86 8.20 2.80
N TYR A 156 -15.62 7.21 2.32
CA TYR A 156 -16.33 6.26 3.19
C TYR A 156 -16.37 4.87 2.55
N PRO A 157 -16.28 3.81 3.34
CA PRO A 157 -16.41 2.45 2.84
C PRO A 157 -17.82 2.15 2.33
N SER A 158 -17.90 1.20 1.43
CA SER A 158 -19.12 0.72 0.81
C SER A 158 -19.67 -0.50 1.56
N ASN A 159 -20.95 -0.82 1.35
CA ASN A 159 -21.53 -2.08 1.84
C ASN A 159 -20.80 -3.33 1.32
N TYR A 160 -20.12 -3.19 0.18
CA TYR A 160 -19.32 -4.27 -0.39
C TYR A 160 -18.13 -4.61 0.50
N ASP A 161 -17.45 -3.61 1.06
CA ASP A 161 -16.30 -3.81 1.96
C ASP A 161 -16.70 -4.62 3.21
N TYR A 162 -17.84 -4.27 3.82
CA TYR A 162 -18.40 -5.03 4.94
C TYR A 162 -18.81 -6.46 4.56
N SER A 163 -19.34 -6.66 3.34
CA SER A 163 -19.70 -7.99 2.85
C SER A 163 -18.45 -8.85 2.61
N LEU A 164 -17.37 -8.28 2.09
CA LEU A 164 -16.10 -8.98 1.86
C LEU A 164 -15.53 -9.55 3.16
N VAL A 165 -15.59 -8.79 4.25
CA VAL A 165 -15.13 -9.29 5.56
C VAL A 165 -15.94 -10.49 6.02
N ARG A 166 -17.28 -10.42 5.92
CA ARG A 166 -18.16 -11.52 6.35
C ARG A 166 -18.01 -12.75 5.46
N ASP A 167 -18.05 -12.57 4.15
CA ASP A 167 -18.07 -13.66 3.16
C ASP A 167 -16.73 -14.40 3.09
N ASN A 168 -15.63 -13.74 3.43
CA ASN A 168 -14.28 -14.31 3.42
C ASN A 168 -13.72 -14.61 4.81
N ASN A 169 -14.56 -14.54 5.86
CA ASN A 169 -14.16 -14.82 7.25
C ASN A 169 -12.93 -14.01 7.69
N LEU A 170 -12.87 -12.74 7.28
CA LEU A 170 -11.84 -11.80 7.72
C LEU A 170 -12.25 -11.16 9.05
N LYS A 171 -11.31 -10.52 9.71
CA LYS A 171 -11.51 -9.86 11.01
C LYS A 171 -11.76 -8.36 10.87
N ALA A 172 -11.25 -7.74 9.81
CA ALA A 172 -11.30 -6.30 9.61
C ALA A 172 -11.06 -5.92 8.16
N PHE A 173 -11.29 -4.66 7.84
CA PHE A 173 -10.71 -4.00 6.69
C PHE A 173 -10.18 -2.62 7.06
N TYR A 174 -9.29 -2.11 6.21
CA TYR A 174 -8.66 -0.80 6.37
C TYR A 174 -8.94 0.05 5.15
N THR A 175 -9.34 1.30 5.38
CA THR A 175 -9.64 2.27 4.32
C THR A 175 -8.65 3.42 4.38
N VAL A 176 -8.03 3.73 3.24
CA VAL A 176 -7.11 4.87 3.08
C VAL A 176 -7.78 5.96 2.27
N THR A 177 -7.95 7.15 2.83
CA THR A 177 -8.61 8.29 2.17
C THR A 177 -7.75 9.54 2.20
N TYR A 178 -7.93 10.42 1.23
CA TYR A 178 -7.22 11.71 1.20
C TYR A 178 -7.68 12.60 2.36
N ALA A 179 -6.72 13.21 3.07
CA ALA A 179 -6.97 13.98 4.29
C ALA A 179 -6.61 15.48 4.18
N GLY A 180 -6.31 15.99 2.99
CA GLY A 180 -5.75 17.33 2.83
C GLY A 180 -4.23 17.36 2.98
N ASP A 181 -3.61 18.45 2.52
CA ASP A 181 -2.20 18.79 2.80
C ASP A 181 -1.22 17.63 2.59
N ASN A 182 -1.41 16.85 1.52
CA ASN A 182 -0.55 15.71 1.18
C ASN A 182 -0.52 14.60 2.23
N LYS A 183 -1.63 14.44 2.96
CA LYS A 183 -1.84 13.41 3.98
C LYS A 183 -2.97 12.46 3.58
N TYR A 184 -2.97 11.30 4.21
CA TYR A 184 -4.09 10.35 4.20
C TYR A 184 -4.58 10.07 5.61
N ASN A 185 -5.85 9.69 5.73
CA ASN A 185 -6.39 9.00 6.90
C ASN A 185 -6.35 7.50 6.65
N LEU A 186 -5.88 6.74 7.64
CA LEU A 186 -6.01 5.29 7.68
C LEU A 186 -7.01 4.93 8.75
N ASP A 187 -8.14 4.40 8.30
CA ASP A 187 -9.26 4.02 9.13
C ASP A 187 -9.41 2.50 9.14
N LYS A 188 -9.89 1.94 10.25
CA LYS A 188 -10.13 0.51 10.41
C LYS A 188 -11.55 0.25 10.87
N ASP A 189 -12.21 -0.64 10.14
CA ASP A 189 -13.50 -1.23 10.50
C ASP A 189 -13.26 -2.70 10.84
N TYR A 190 -13.64 -3.13 12.05
CA TYR A 190 -13.36 -4.48 12.53
C TYR A 190 -14.60 -5.15 13.11
N LEU A 191 -14.68 -6.46 12.93
CA LEU A 191 -15.80 -7.26 13.39
C LEU A 191 -15.74 -7.43 14.92
N SER A 192 -16.80 -7.01 15.60
CA SER A 192 -16.98 -7.02 17.05
C SER A 192 -18.28 -7.74 17.38
N GLY A 193 -18.21 -9.08 17.44
CA GLY A 193 -19.41 -9.92 17.46
C GLY A 193 -20.05 -9.98 16.07
N ASP A 194 -21.31 -9.56 15.95
CA ASP A 194 -22.06 -9.52 14.68
C ASP A 194 -22.00 -8.14 13.97
N ASP A 195 -21.54 -7.12 14.70
CA ASP A 195 -21.46 -5.73 14.27
C ASP A 195 -20.03 -5.30 13.92
N PHE A 196 -19.89 -4.13 13.32
CA PHE A 196 -18.60 -3.50 13.04
C PHE A 196 -18.37 -2.32 13.98
N ASP A 197 -17.21 -2.33 14.62
CA ASP A 197 -16.65 -1.19 15.32
C ASP A 197 -15.62 -0.49 14.43
N TYR A 198 -15.35 0.78 14.73
CA TYR A 198 -14.50 1.64 13.91
C TYR A 198 -13.53 2.46 14.77
N TYR A 199 -12.28 2.62 14.29
CA TYR A 199 -11.38 3.66 14.77
C TYR A 199 -10.38 4.11 13.70
N ARG A 200 -9.83 5.31 13.89
CA ARG A 200 -8.72 5.82 13.07
C ARG A 200 -7.39 5.29 13.59
N VAL A 201 -6.66 4.58 12.74
CA VAL A 201 -5.30 4.13 13.03
C VAL A 201 -4.35 5.33 13.05
N GLY A 202 -4.44 6.19 12.03
CA GLY A 202 -3.60 7.38 11.95
C GLY A 202 -3.95 8.34 10.83
N THR A 203 -3.28 9.50 10.84
CA THR A 203 -3.29 10.48 9.75
C THR A 203 -1.84 10.81 9.41
N ASN A 204 -1.37 10.38 8.25
CA ASN A 204 0.05 10.35 7.91
C ASN A 204 0.32 10.95 6.52
N THR A 205 1.58 11.31 6.25
CA THR A 205 2.03 11.60 4.90
C THR A 205 2.28 10.31 4.12
N TYR A 206 2.24 10.39 2.79
CA TYR A 206 2.52 9.26 1.90
C TYR A 206 3.71 9.56 0.98
N ASN A 207 4.27 8.48 0.41
CA ASN A 207 5.46 8.50 -0.44
C ASN A 207 5.30 9.45 -1.66
N TYR A 208 6.42 9.94 -2.18
CA TYR A 208 6.46 10.78 -3.37
C TYR A 208 6.71 9.96 -4.64
N LEU A 209 5.85 10.13 -5.65
CA LEU A 209 6.08 9.52 -6.96
C LEU A 209 7.13 10.30 -7.76
N SER A 210 8.19 9.61 -8.18
CA SER A 210 9.19 10.14 -9.12
C SER A 210 8.55 10.50 -10.46
N SER A 211 9.19 11.39 -11.24
CA SER A 211 8.69 11.77 -12.57
C SER A 211 8.58 10.57 -13.52
N GLN A 212 9.53 9.63 -13.45
CA GLN A 212 9.46 8.39 -14.21
C GLN A 212 8.24 7.55 -13.80
N ARG A 213 8.01 7.39 -12.49
CA ARG A 213 6.87 6.62 -12.00
C ARG A 213 5.54 7.23 -12.39
N LYS A 214 5.42 8.56 -12.33
CA LYS A 214 4.25 9.30 -12.83
C LYS A 214 4.01 9.04 -14.31
N TRP A 215 5.06 9.06 -15.14
CA TRP A 215 4.96 8.78 -16.57
C TRP A 215 4.50 7.33 -16.85
N GLU A 216 5.04 6.34 -16.13
CA GLU A 216 4.61 4.94 -16.23
C GLU A 216 3.13 4.77 -15.87
N LEU A 217 2.69 5.39 -14.78
CA LEU A 217 1.30 5.35 -14.32
C LEU A 217 0.36 6.05 -15.30
N TYR A 218 0.76 7.21 -15.83
CA TYR A 218 0.01 7.92 -16.86
C TYR A 218 -0.23 7.01 -18.06
N ASN A 219 0.83 6.45 -18.67
CA ASN A 219 0.68 5.58 -19.83
C ASN A 219 -0.14 4.33 -19.55
N LYS A 220 -0.08 3.81 -18.32
CA LYS A 220 -0.81 2.61 -17.91
C LYS A 220 -2.32 2.85 -17.74
N PHE A 221 -2.71 4.03 -17.25
CA PHE A 221 -4.08 4.31 -16.83
C PHE A 221 -4.81 5.32 -17.72
N HIS A 222 -4.13 6.04 -18.61
CA HIS A 222 -4.73 7.10 -19.43
C HIS A 222 -5.88 6.61 -20.29
N ASP A 223 -5.66 5.60 -21.13
CA ASP A 223 -6.70 5.10 -22.02
C ASP A 223 -7.91 4.54 -21.24
N LYS A 224 -7.66 3.95 -20.06
CA LYS A 224 -8.72 3.46 -19.18
C LYS A 224 -9.53 4.61 -18.59
N TRP A 225 -8.86 5.68 -18.13
CA TRP A 225 -9.51 6.87 -17.61
C TRP A 225 -10.36 7.56 -18.68
N GLU A 226 -9.83 7.76 -19.89
CA GLU A 226 -10.57 8.35 -21.01
C GLU A 226 -11.79 7.52 -21.38
N TRP A 227 -11.66 6.18 -21.40
CA TRP A 227 -12.79 5.31 -21.61
C TRP A 227 -13.82 5.42 -20.48
N HIS A 228 -13.38 5.50 -19.22
CA HIS A 228 -14.25 5.60 -18.06
C HIS A 228 -15.13 6.86 -18.12
N ILE A 229 -14.54 8.03 -18.32
CA ILE A 229 -15.28 9.30 -18.36
C ILE A 229 -16.23 9.39 -19.58
N ALA A 230 -15.91 8.69 -20.68
CA ALA A 230 -16.77 8.63 -21.85
C ALA A 230 -18.02 7.75 -21.66
N ASN A 231 -18.04 6.85 -20.67
CA ASN A 231 -19.09 5.83 -20.49
C ASN A 231 -20.01 6.08 -19.28
N TYR A 232 -20.07 7.33 -18.80
CA TYR A 232 -20.85 7.78 -17.64
C TYR A 232 -20.44 7.12 -16.31
N CYS A 233 -20.29 7.96 -15.28
CA CYS A 233 -19.97 7.53 -13.93
C CYS A 233 -20.80 8.32 -12.92
N ASP A 234 -21.40 7.63 -11.96
CA ASP A 234 -22.23 8.24 -10.90
C ASP A 234 -21.43 9.12 -9.92
N LEU A 235 -20.09 9.11 -9.99
CA LEU A 235 -19.20 9.90 -9.13
C LEU A 235 -18.66 11.17 -9.78
N ALA A 236 -19.26 11.61 -10.89
CA ALA A 236 -18.92 12.83 -11.63
C ALA A 236 -17.41 12.92 -11.97
N CYS A 237 -16.82 11.79 -12.35
CA CYS A 237 -15.38 11.68 -12.64
C CYS A 237 -14.93 12.56 -13.81
N GLU A 238 -15.85 12.89 -14.72
CA GLU A 238 -15.62 13.83 -15.82
C GLU A 238 -15.31 15.26 -15.35
N LEU A 239 -15.65 15.60 -14.10
CA LEU A 239 -15.33 16.89 -13.50
C LEU A 239 -13.97 16.91 -12.79
N LYS A 240 -13.33 15.74 -12.62
CA LYS A 240 -12.06 15.61 -11.90
C LYS A 240 -10.88 15.85 -12.82
N VAL A 241 -9.87 16.54 -12.32
CA VAL A 241 -8.57 16.65 -12.99
C VAL A 241 -7.85 15.30 -12.89
N TRP A 242 -7.41 14.77 -14.03
CA TRP A 242 -6.66 13.52 -14.11
C TRP A 242 -5.43 13.65 -15.01
N PRO A 243 -4.27 13.07 -14.63
CA PRO A 243 -3.99 12.53 -13.29
C PRO A 243 -3.96 13.66 -12.26
N ARG A 244 -4.19 13.34 -10.98
CA ARG A 244 -4.22 14.36 -9.93
C ARG A 244 -2.81 14.92 -9.71
N THR A 245 -2.71 16.24 -9.69
CA THR A 245 -1.55 16.98 -9.21
C THR A 245 -1.63 17.05 -7.69
N ARG A 246 -0.62 16.48 -7.00
CA ARG A 246 -0.55 16.40 -5.53
C ARG A 246 -0.78 17.79 -4.91
N GLY A 247 -1.83 17.94 -4.09
CA GLY A 247 -2.17 19.20 -3.41
C GLY A 247 -3.08 20.15 -4.18
N GLU A 248 -3.62 19.73 -5.33
CA GLU A 248 -4.72 20.44 -6.00
C GLU A 248 -6.02 19.65 -5.78
N ASP A 249 -6.94 20.29 -5.08
CA ASP A 249 -8.11 19.68 -4.49
C ASP A 249 -9.33 20.53 -4.86
N TRP A 250 -10.29 19.86 -5.52
CA TRP A 250 -11.72 20.17 -5.73
C TRP A 250 -12.11 21.35 -6.63
#